data_AF-A0A3D4EHR7-F1
#
_entry.id   AF-A0A3D4EHR7-F1
#
_cell.length_a   1.000
_cell.length_b   1.000
_cell.length_c   1.000
_cell.angle_alpha   90.00
_cell.angle_beta   90.00
_cell.angle_gamma   90.00
#
_symmetry.space_group_name_H-M   'P 1'
#
loop_
_entity.id
_entity.type
_entity.pdbx_description
1 polymer ?
#
loop_
_entity_poly.entity_id
_entity_poly.type
_entity_poly.pdbx_seq_one_letter_code
_entity_poly.pdbx_strand_id
1 'polypeptide(L)'
;MKNVFGRPYSDNGQAPFDGERFVTERVDPAFKNEIDGSKQRVEEIKKKGRMPTWKLFAGTVFFPIFAYLYTRIMDATNSLNIFAGFSTMPLITVASLVCLVISMGTLVIYRRMYKKMLASPELAEANARLASLDKNSEIMLGLPQEYEKVDVLSFEYVEKDGKVKIKDTQSYKYLNNAMKLYKDGDMLCLADIERVYSLPIADIKKYVLKKRKTIISGWNKETAYNEGRYIKYKLSKNDNGSINSKFCAMRCADSFGEYEVFFPVYELEAFKAIADAPTEKE
;
A
#
# COMPACT_ATOMS: atom_id res chain seq x y z
N MET A 1 21.10 -7.91 9.73
CA MET A 1 19.69 -7.97 10.16
C MET A 1 18.81 -8.05 8.92
N LYS A 2 17.95 -9.06 8.84
CA LYS A 2 17.01 -9.28 7.72
C LYS A 2 15.59 -8.92 8.13
N ASN A 3 14.71 -8.62 7.18
CA ASN A 3 13.30 -8.38 7.49
C ASN A 3 12.46 -9.61 7.11
N VAL A 4 11.63 -10.11 8.03
CA VAL A 4 10.81 -11.33 7.81
C VAL A 4 9.96 -11.24 6.54
N PHE A 5 9.43 -10.06 6.23
CA PHE A 5 8.60 -9.79 5.05
C PHE A 5 9.37 -9.01 3.97
N GLY A 6 10.69 -8.93 4.08
CA GLY A 6 11.58 -8.43 3.04
C GLY A 6 11.91 -9.55 2.05
N ARG A 7 12.08 -9.22 0.78
CA ARG A 7 12.60 -10.17 -0.22
C ARG A 7 13.54 -9.50 -1.22
N PRO A 8 14.53 -10.24 -1.75
CA PRO A 8 15.31 -9.77 -2.89
C PRO A 8 14.40 -9.44 -4.07
N TYR A 9 14.71 -8.35 -4.77
CA TYR A 9 14.04 -8.04 -6.02
C TYR A 9 14.38 -9.10 -7.06
N SER A 10 13.35 -9.60 -7.75
CA SER A 10 13.47 -10.53 -8.87
C SER A 10 12.51 -10.12 -9.98
N ASP A 11 12.92 -10.22 -11.24
CA ASP A 11 12.10 -9.81 -12.39
C ASP A 11 10.81 -10.64 -12.52
N ASN A 12 10.83 -11.87 -12.02
CA ASN A 12 9.68 -12.78 -11.98
C ASN A 12 8.90 -12.73 -10.64
N GLY A 13 9.36 -11.95 -9.66
CA GLY A 13 8.72 -11.83 -8.35
C GLY A 13 8.72 -13.11 -7.49
N GLN A 14 9.53 -14.10 -7.85
CA GLN A 14 9.56 -15.43 -7.21
C GLN A 14 10.57 -15.57 -6.08
N ALA A 15 11.37 -14.54 -5.80
CA ALA A 15 12.29 -14.58 -4.67
C ALA A 15 11.51 -14.82 -3.35
N PRO A 16 11.93 -15.81 -2.54
CA PRO A 16 11.29 -16.08 -1.26
C PRO A 16 11.50 -14.91 -0.30
N PHE A 17 10.59 -14.77 0.66
CA PHE A 17 10.79 -13.85 1.77
C PHE A 17 11.95 -14.32 2.65
N ASP A 18 12.70 -13.38 3.22
CA ASP A 18 13.77 -13.67 4.18
C ASP A 18 13.26 -14.43 5.42
N GLY A 19 11.97 -14.28 5.72
CA GLY A 19 11.25 -14.95 6.80
C GLY A 19 10.68 -16.32 6.46
N GLU A 20 10.98 -16.90 5.29
CA GLU A 20 10.43 -18.19 4.86
C GLU A 20 10.64 -19.32 5.89
N ARG A 21 11.71 -19.21 6.68
CA ARG A 21 12.05 -20.14 7.76
C ARG A 21 11.10 -20.13 8.95
N PHE A 22 10.39 -19.02 9.17
CA PHE A 22 9.42 -18.88 10.23
C PHE A 22 8.06 -19.44 9.80
N VAL A 23 7.92 -19.88 8.56
CA VAL A 23 6.67 -20.46 8.07
C VAL A 23 6.49 -21.86 8.64
N THR A 24 5.47 -22.03 9.47
CA THR A 24 5.13 -23.30 10.14
C THR A 24 4.01 -24.03 9.42
N GLU A 25 3.03 -23.29 8.90
CA GLU A 25 1.87 -23.86 8.19
C GLU A 25 1.70 -23.23 6.81
N ARG A 26 1.18 -24.02 5.86
CA ARG A 26 0.84 -23.58 4.50
C ARG A 26 -0.43 -24.24 4.02
N VAL A 27 -1.19 -23.50 3.24
CA VAL A 27 -2.24 -24.10 2.41
C VAL A 27 -1.63 -25.04 1.38
N ASP A 28 -2.40 -26.04 0.95
CA ASP A 28 -1.92 -26.98 -0.06
C ASP A 28 -1.70 -26.29 -1.42
N PRO A 29 -0.86 -26.87 -2.30
CA PRO A 29 -0.55 -26.25 -3.58
C PRO A 29 -1.76 -26.04 -4.51
N ALA A 30 -2.79 -26.89 -4.44
CA ALA A 30 -3.98 -26.73 -5.27
C ALA A 30 -4.80 -25.53 -4.80
N PHE A 31 -4.97 -25.37 -3.49
CA PHE A 31 -5.64 -24.21 -2.90
C PHE A 31 -4.84 -22.92 -3.13
N LYS A 32 -3.51 -22.97 -3.05
CA LYS A 32 -2.65 -21.83 -3.42
C LYS A 32 -2.90 -21.37 -4.86
N ASN A 33 -2.99 -22.31 -5.81
CA ASN A 33 -3.26 -21.97 -7.21
C ASN A 33 -4.64 -21.31 -7.39
N GLU A 34 -5.63 -21.73 -6.60
CA GLU A 34 -6.96 -21.10 -6.61
C GLU A 34 -6.90 -19.65 -6.06
N ILE A 35 -6.19 -19.43 -4.96
CA ILE A 35 -5.93 -18.09 -4.42
C ILE A 35 -5.24 -17.21 -5.48
N ASP A 36 -4.16 -17.71 -6.08
CA ASP A 36 -3.36 -16.96 -7.05
C ASP A 36 -4.19 -16.61 -8.30
N GLY A 37 -4.98 -17.54 -8.82
CA GLY A 37 -5.91 -17.29 -9.93
C GLY A 37 -6.98 -16.24 -9.59
N SER A 38 -7.50 -16.26 -8.36
CA SER A 38 -8.48 -15.28 -7.89
C SER A 38 -7.85 -13.88 -7.72
N LYS A 39 -6.64 -13.80 -7.17
CA LYS A 39 -5.85 -12.54 -7.07
C LYS A 39 -5.57 -11.97 -8.46
N GLN A 40 -5.15 -12.80 -9.41
CA GLN A 40 -4.91 -12.39 -10.80
C GLN A 40 -6.18 -11.81 -11.45
N ARG A 41 -7.33 -12.47 -11.27
CA ARG A 41 -8.61 -11.98 -11.80
C ARG A 41 -8.97 -10.60 -11.27
N VAL A 42 -8.79 -10.36 -9.96
CA VAL A 42 -9.00 -9.03 -9.37
C VAL A 42 -8.08 -7.98 -10.00
N GLU A 43 -6.80 -8.29 -10.18
CA GLU A 43 -5.85 -7.36 -10.81
C GLU A 43 -6.15 -7.12 -12.29
N GLU A 44 -6.61 -8.12 -13.03
CA GLU A 44 -7.06 -7.96 -14.42
C GLU A 44 -8.29 -7.05 -14.53
N ILE A 45 -9.29 -7.22 -13.66
CA ILE A 45 -10.48 -6.36 -13.61
C ILE A 45 -10.05 -4.91 -13.29
N LYS A 46 -9.19 -4.73 -12.29
CA LYS A 46 -8.63 -3.41 -11.97
C LYS A 46 -7.87 -2.82 -13.15
N LYS A 47 -7.06 -3.61 -13.86
CA LYS A 47 -6.29 -3.17 -15.03
C LYS A 47 -7.21 -2.76 -16.18
N LYS A 48 -8.28 -3.51 -16.46
CA LYS A 48 -9.32 -3.15 -17.44
C LYS A 48 -10.04 -1.85 -17.07
N GLY A 49 -10.23 -1.60 -15.77
CA GLY A 49 -10.83 -0.37 -15.26
C GLY A 49 -9.93 0.86 -15.28
N ARG A 50 -8.60 0.71 -15.47
CA ARG A 50 -7.66 1.83 -15.57
C ARG A 50 -7.80 2.53 -16.92
N MET A 51 -7.84 3.87 -16.89
CA MET A 51 -7.80 4.67 -18.11
C MET A 51 -6.47 4.43 -18.86
N PRO A 52 -6.48 4.34 -20.20
CA PRO A 52 -5.26 4.25 -20.99
C PRO A 52 -4.28 5.37 -20.64
N THR A 53 -3.00 5.03 -20.47
CA THR A 53 -1.93 5.94 -20.04
C THR A 53 -1.80 7.17 -20.92
N TRP A 54 -2.05 7.06 -22.23
CA TRP A 54 -2.00 8.19 -23.16
C TRP A 54 -3.08 9.24 -22.89
N LYS A 55 -4.28 8.85 -22.45
CA LYS A 55 -5.35 9.78 -22.08
C LYS A 55 -5.01 10.52 -20.79
N LEU A 56 -4.43 9.80 -19.83
CA LEU A 56 -3.91 10.39 -18.59
C LEU A 56 -2.82 11.42 -18.91
N PHE A 57 -1.88 11.06 -19.79
CA PHE A 57 -0.79 11.94 -20.23
C PHE A 57 -1.31 13.22 -20.89
N ALA A 58 -2.29 13.13 -21.80
CA ALA A 58 -2.90 14.30 -22.43
C ALA A 58 -3.41 15.31 -21.39
N GLY A 59 -4.26 14.87 -20.45
CA GLY A 59 -4.80 15.75 -19.40
C GLY A 59 -3.73 16.35 -18.48
N THR A 60 -2.65 15.61 -18.22
CA THR A 60 -1.53 16.05 -17.36
C THR A 60 -0.64 17.09 -18.06
N VAL A 61 -0.49 17.03 -19.39
CA VAL A 61 0.33 17.97 -20.18
C VAL A 61 -0.44 19.26 -20.49
N PHE A 62 -1.75 19.20 -20.71
CA PHE A 62 -2.53 20.40 -21.02
C PHE A 62 -2.67 21.38 -19.84
N PHE A 63 -2.55 20.91 -18.60
CA PHE A 63 -2.59 21.79 -17.43
C PHE A 63 -1.39 22.76 -17.32
N PRO A 64 -0.12 22.33 -17.41
CA PRO A 64 1.02 23.25 -17.40
C PRO A 64 1.04 24.15 -18.64
N ILE A 65 0.55 23.68 -19.80
CA ILE A 65 0.38 24.54 -20.99
C ILE A 65 -0.65 25.63 -20.71
N PHE A 66 -1.81 25.28 -20.13
CA PHE A 66 -2.80 26.27 -19.68
C PHE A 66 -2.17 27.29 -18.72
N ALA A 67 -1.45 26.83 -17.69
CA ALA A 67 -0.82 27.71 -16.71
C ALA A 67 0.19 28.67 -17.37
N TYR A 68 1.01 28.19 -18.30
CA TYR A 68 1.95 29.02 -19.06
C TYR A 68 1.25 30.04 -19.96
N LEU A 69 0.20 29.65 -20.68
CA LEU A 69 -0.54 30.59 -21.54
C LEU A 69 -1.31 31.61 -20.69
N TYR A 70 -1.82 31.20 -19.53
CA TYR A 70 -2.51 32.06 -18.60
C TYR A 70 -1.60 33.13 -18.00
N THR A 71 -0.36 32.80 -17.60
CA THR A 71 0.61 33.80 -17.13
C THR A 71 0.97 34.79 -18.23
N ARG A 72 1.14 34.34 -19.46
CA ARG A 72 1.38 35.23 -20.62
C ARG A 72 0.24 36.21 -20.87
N ILE A 73 -1.00 35.77 -20.71
CA ILE A 73 -2.17 36.66 -20.81
C ILE A 73 -2.13 37.71 -19.70
N MET A 74 -1.85 37.30 -18.46
CA MET A 74 -1.77 38.22 -17.32
C MET A 74 -0.68 39.28 -17.51
N ASP A 75 0.50 38.89 -18.00
CA ASP A 75 1.61 39.82 -18.26
C ASP A 75 1.22 40.85 -19.34
N ALA A 76 0.49 40.42 -20.38
CA ALA A 76 0.09 41.28 -21.49
C ALA A 76 -1.08 42.21 -21.14
N THR A 77 -1.98 41.81 -20.24
CA THR A 77 -3.19 42.59 -19.89
C THR A 77 -3.07 43.33 -18.57
N ASN A 78 -1.99 43.11 -17.81
CA ASN A 78 -1.75 43.60 -16.45
C ASN A 78 -2.97 43.42 -15.52
N SER A 79 -3.78 42.39 -15.78
CA SER A 79 -5.05 42.14 -15.11
C SER A 79 -5.31 40.65 -15.01
N LEU A 80 -5.97 40.25 -13.93
CA LEU A 80 -6.40 38.87 -13.68
C LEU A 80 -7.64 38.47 -14.50
N ASN A 81 -8.10 39.33 -15.41
CA ASN A 81 -9.37 39.16 -16.09
C ASN A 81 -9.19 38.49 -17.46
N ILE A 82 -9.74 37.28 -17.61
CA ILE A 82 -9.72 36.51 -18.87
C ILE A 82 -10.40 37.29 -20.01
N PHE A 83 -11.40 38.13 -19.71
CA PHE A 83 -12.08 38.97 -20.70
C PHE A 83 -11.17 40.04 -21.30
N ALA A 84 -10.19 40.55 -20.53
CA ALA A 84 -9.18 41.45 -21.07
C ALA A 84 -8.26 40.70 -22.06
N GLY A 85 -7.99 39.41 -21.79
CA GLY A 85 -7.24 38.54 -22.69
C GLY A 85 -7.91 38.36 -24.05
N PHE A 86 -9.24 38.27 -24.10
CA PHE A 86 -9.98 38.17 -25.38
C PHE A 86 -9.82 39.40 -26.27
N SER A 87 -9.69 40.59 -25.68
CA SER A 87 -9.49 41.83 -26.44
C SER A 87 -8.05 42.00 -26.92
N THR A 88 -7.06 41.56 -26.13
CA THR A 88 -5.64 41.78 -26.40
C THR A 88 -4.99 40.63 -27.18
N MET A 89 -5.29 39.38 -26.83
CA MET A 89 -4.68 38.17 -27.40
C MET A 89 -5.70 37.02 -27.57
N PRO A 90 -6.73 37.19 -28.42
CA PRO A 90 -7.87 36.27 -28.51
C PRO A 90 -7.46 34.82 -28.80
N LEU A 91 -6.51 34.58 -29.69
CA LEU A 91 -6.05 33.23 -30.05
C LEU A 91 -5.40 32.50 -28.86
N ILE A 92 -4.60 33.21 -28.06
CA ILE A 92 -3.92 32.65 -26.89
C ILE A 92 -4.93 32.38 -25.78
N THR A 93 -5.91 33.27 -25.59
CA THR A 93 -6.99 33.08 -24.62
C THR A 93 -7.87 31.88 -24.96
N VAL A 94 -8.25 31.71 -26.24
CA VAL A 94 -9.00 30.53 -26.69
C VAL A 94 -8.16 29.26 -26.50
N ALA A 95 -6.89 29.26 -26.90
CA ALA A 95 -6.00 28.11 -26.73
C ALA A 95 -5.85 27.71 -25.24
N SER A 96 -5.69 28.68 -24.35
CA SER A 96 -5.64 28.47 -22.90
C SER A 96 -6.90 27.81 -22.36
N LEU A 97 -8.09 28.33 -22.72
CA LEU A 97 -9.37 27.75 -22.30
C LEU A 97 -9.57 26.32 -22.83
N VAL A 98 -9.19 26.04 -24.08
CA VAL A 98 -9.25 24.69 -24.64
C VAL A 98 -8.36 23.72 -23.83
N CYS A 99 -7.15 24.13 -23.49
CA CYS A 99 -6.24 23.33 -22.66
C CYS A 99 -6.85 23.02 -21.27
N LEU A 100 -7.49 24.02 -20.64
CA LEU A 100 -8.17 23.84 -19.36
C LEU A 100 -9.33 22.84 -19.47
N VAL A 101 -10.17 22.95 -20.50
CA VAL A 101 -11.31 22.05 -20.74
C VAL A 101 -10.84 20.61 -20.95
N ILE A 102 -9.78 20.40 -21.73
CA ILE A 102 -9.23 19.04 -21.96
C ILE A 102 -8.68 18.46 -20.66
N SER A 103 -7.95 19.24 -19.87
CA SER A 103 -7.39 18.78 -18.59
C SER A 103 -8.49 18.42 -17.58
N MET A 104 -9.47 19.32 -17.39
CA MET A 104 -10.60 19.10 -16.49
C MET A 104 -11.48 17.94 -16.95
N GLY A 105 -11.77 17.85 -18.24
CA GLY A 105 -12.52 16.74 -18.83
C GLY A 105 -11.85 15.39 -18.57
N THR A 106 -10.53 15.32 -18.75
CA THR A 106 -9.75 14.10 -18.47
C THR A 106 -9.83 13.70 -16.99
N LEU A 107 -9.69 14.66 -16.07
CA LEU A 107 -9.78 14.41 -14.63
C LEU A 107 -11.17 13.93 -14.20
N VAL A 108 -12.24 14.51 -14.76
CA VAL A 108 -13.62 14.08 -14.49
C VAL A 108 -13.87 12.67 -15.02
N ILE A 109 -13.45 12.37 -16.25
CA ILE A 109 -13.61 11.03 -16.83
C ILE A 109 -12.82 10.01 -16.02
N TYR A 110 -11.58 10.31 -15.63
CA TYR A 110 -10.77 9.45 -14.78
C TYR A 110 -11.48 9.12 -13.46
N ARG A 111 -11.98 10.15 -12.75
CA ARG A 111 -12.74 9.96 -11.49
C ARG A 111 -14.00 9.12 -11.70
N ARG A 112 -14.74 9.34 -12.80
CA ARG A 112 -15.96 8.57 -13.12
C ARG A 112 -15.64 7.12 -13.45
N MET A 113 -14.63 6.85 -14.28
CA MET A 113 -14.21 5.49 -14.61
C MET A 113 -13.74 4.74 -13.37
N TYR A 114 -12.94 5.39 -12.52
CA TYR A 114 -12.47 4.79 -11.27
C TYR A 114 -13.62 4.44 -10.33
N LYS A 115 -14.60 5.36 -10.14
CA LYS A 115 -15.80 5.09 -9.36
C LYS A 115 -16.64 3.95 -9.95
N LYS A 116 -16.82 3.91 -11.28
CA LYS A 116 -17.56 2.85 -11.97
C LYS A 116 -16.90 1.49 -11.83
N MET A 117 -15.57 1.43 -11.91
CA MET A 117 -14.79 0.21 -11.66
C MET A 117 -14.98 -0.28 -10.22
N LEU A 118 -14.86 0.61 -9.23
CA LEU A 118 -15.06 0.27 -7.83
C LEU A 118 -16.48 -0.24 -7.52
N ALA A 119 -17.48 0.29 -8.22
CA ALA A 119 -18.88 -0.13 -8.09
C ALA A 119 -19.27 -1.29 -9.04
N SER A 120 -18.32 -1.90 -9.74
CA SER A 120 -18.64 -2.95 -10.71
C SER A 120 -19.03 -4.26 -10.00
N PRO A 121 -20.12 -4.93 -10.43
CA PRO A 121 -20.50 -6.23 -9.89
C PRO A 121 -19.41 -7.29 -10.04
N GLU A 122 -18.67 -7.26 -11.16
CA GLU A 122 -17.56 -8.18 -11.44
C GLU A 122 -16.44 -8.07 -10.40
N LEU A 123 -16.07 -6.84 -10.00
CA LEU A 123 -15.08 -6.62 -8.96
C LEU A 123 -15.63 -7.05 -7.58
N ALA A 124 -16.90 -6.79 -7.31
CA ALA A 124 -17.54 -7.19 -6.05
C ALA A 124 -17.57 -8.72 -5.91
N GLU A 125 -17.93 -9.45 -6.96
CA GLU A 125 -17.93 -10.91 -7.01
C GLU A 125 -16.51 -11.48 -6.84
N ALA A 126 -15.53 -10.93 -7.56
CA ALA A 126 -14.14 -11.38 -7.45
C ALA A 126 -13.57 -11.15 -6.03
N ASN A 127 -13.88 -10.02 -5.41
CA ASN A 127 -13.51 -9.75 -4.02
C ASN A 127 -14.26 -10.66 -3.03
N ALA A 128 -15.56 -10.93 -3.25
CA ALA A 128 -16.32 -11.86 -2.43
C ALA A 128 -15.74 -13.28 -2.50
N ARG A 129 -15.29 -13.71 -3.68
CA ARG A 129 -14.56 -14.97 -3.85
C ARG A 129 -13.27 -14.98 -3.04
N LEU A 130 -12.43 -13.95 -3.14
CA LEU A 130 -11.23 -13.85 -2.31
C LEU A 130 -11.55 -13.87 -0.81
N ALA A 131 -12.60 -13.19 -0.36
CA ALA A 131 -13.03 -13.21 1.03
C ALA A 131 -13.50 -14.60 1.47
N SER A 132 -14.13 -15.37 0.58
CA SER A 132 -14.50 -16.77 0.87
C SER A 132 -13.28 -17.69 0.96
N LEU A 133 -12.29 -17.51 0.08
CA LEU A 133 -11.03 -18.23 0.15
C LEU A 133 -10.24 -17.89 1.41
N ASP A 134 -10.28 -16.63 1.85
CA ASP A 134 -9.65 -16.19 3.10
C ASP A 134 -10.24 -16.91 4.31
N LYS A 135 -11.58 -17.05 4.39
CA LYS A 135 -12.24 -17.84 5.43
C LYS A 135 -11.87 -19.32 5.38
N ASN A 136 -11.80 -19.90 4.18
CA ASN A 136 -11.41 -21.30 4.04
C ASN A 136 -9.95 -21.51 4.44
N SER A 137 -9.05 -20.57 4.11
CA SER A 137 -7.65 -20.64 4.54
C SER A 137 -7.51 -20.63 6.05
N GLU A 138 -8.37 -19.90 6.78
CA GLU A 138 -8.33 -19.86 8.25
C GLU A 138 -8.54 -21.26 8.83
N ILE A 139 -9.47 -22.03 8.27
CA ILE A 139 -9.75 -23.41 8.67
C ILE A 139 -8.57 -24.32 8.32
N MET A 140 -8.05 -24.20 7.09
CA MET A 140 -6.96 -25.06 6.61
C MET A 140 -5.65 -24.84 7.35
N LEU A 141 -5.35 -23.59 7.70
CA LEU A 141 -4.16 -23.19 8.46
C LEU A 141 -4.34 -23.37 9.97
N GLY A 142 -5.51 -23.84 10.43
CA GLY A 142 -5.78 -24.10 11.84
C GLY A 142 -5.76 -22.85 12.72
N LEU A 143 -6.19 -21.70 12.20
CA LEU A 143 -6.21 -20.46 12.98
C LEU A 143 -7.19 -20.55 14.15
N PRO A 144 -6.86 -19.94 15.31
CA PRO A 144 -7.79 -19.84 16.42
C PRO A 144 -8.99 -18.95 16.05
N GLN A 145 -10.08 -19.10 16.80
CA GLN A 145 -11.28 -18.27 16.64
C GLN A 145 -11.02 -16.79 16.99
N GLU A 146 -10.08 -16.53 17.90
CA GLU A 146 -9.70 -15.18 18.33
C GLU A 146 -8.33 -14.80 17.76
N TYR A 147 -8.32 -13.76 16.92
CA TYR A 147 -7.11 -13.12 16.40
C TYR A 147 -7.36 -11.62 16.21
N GLU A 148 -6.29 -10.83 16.23
CA GLU A 148 -6.35 -9.40 15.89
C GLU A 148 -5.96 -9.19 14.42
N LYS A 149 -6.74 -8.40 13.68
CA LYS A 149 -6.38 -8.01 12.30
C LYS A 149 -5.36 -6.88 12.31
N VAL A 150 -4.12 -7.16 11.97
CA VAL A 150 -3.00 -6.20 11.96
C VAL A 150 -2.47 -5.94 10.56
N ASP A 151 -1.71 -4.87 10.42
CA ASP A 151 -0.99 -4.50 9.21
C ASP A 151 0.52 -4.77 9.39
N VAL A 152 1.14 -5.39 8.40
CA VAL A 152 2.58 -5.65 8.34
C VAL A 152 3.14 -5.11 7.02
N LEU A 153 4.34 -4.56 7.07
CA LEU A 153 4.99 -3.93 5.94
C LEU A 153 5.98 -4.89 5.28
N SER A 154 5.74 -5.19 4.00
CA SER A 154 6.70 -5.90 3.15
C SER A 154 7.37 -4.96 2.16
N PHE A 155 8.55 -5.34 1.69
CA PHE A 155 9.29 -4.58 0.68
C PHE A 155 10.23 -5.47 -0.12
N GLU A 156 10.55 -5.00 -1.32
CA GLU A 156 11.60 -5.60 -2.14
C GLU A 156 12.89 -4.81 -1.98
N TYR A 157 14.03 -5.49 -2.02
CA TYR A 157 15.33 -4.83 -1.90
C TYR A 157 16.34 -5.36 -2.91
N VAL A 158 17.34 -4.53 -3.20
CA VAL A 158 18.55 -4.94 -3.92
C VAL A 158 19.74 -4.77 -3.00
N GLU A 159 20.67 -5.70 -3.07
CA GLU A 159 21.95 -5.57 -2.38
C GLU A 159 22.95 -4.91 -3.33
N LYS A 160 23.56 -3.80 -2.89
CA LYS A 160 24.63 -3.11 -3.61
C LYS A 160 25.72 -2.76 -2.61
N ASP A 161 26.96 -3.16 -2.89
CA ASP A 161 28.14 -2.89 -2.05
C ASP A 161 27.95 -3.33 -0.58
N GLY A 162 27.33 -4.50 -0.37
CA GLY A 162 27.02 -5.04 0.97
C GLY A 162 25.94 -4.25 1.73
N LYS A 163 25.22 -3.33 1.07
CA LYS A 163 24.12 -2.56 1.66
C LYS A 163 22.80 -2.96 1.03
N VAL A 164 21.83 -3.26 1.89
CA VAL A 164 20.43 -3.48 1.52
C VAL A 164 19.79 -2.14 1.18
N LYS A 165 19.42 -1.95 -0.09
CA LYS A 165 18.67 -0.79 -0.56
C LYS A 165 17.26 -1.23 -0.94
N ILE A 166 16.26 -0.69 -0.24
CA ILE A 166 14.85 -0.89 -0.59
C ILE A 166 14.62 -0.37 -2.00
N LYS A 167 14.03 -1.20 -2.85
CA LYS A 167 13.73 -0.86 -4.23
C LYS A 167 12.42 -0.09 -4.29
N ASP A 168 12.46 1.08 -4.92
CA ASP A 168 11.27 1.86 -5.26
C ASP A 168 10.62 1.23 -6.51
N THR A 169 9.93 0.10 -6.36
CA THR A 169 9.24 -0.56 -7.48
C THR A 169 7.92 0.11 -7.84
N GLN A 170 7.34 0.89 -6.91
CA GLN A 170 6.09 1.62 -7.11
C GLN A 170 6.18 3.03 -6.50
N SER A 171 5.07 3.79 -6.53
CA SER A 171 4.95 5.09 -5.85
C SER A 171 5.03 5.01 -4.31
N TYR A 172 5.29 3.82 -3.77
CA TYR A 172 5.46 3.53 -2.35
C TYR A 172 6.64 2.56 -2.13
N LYS A 173 7.28 2.69 -0.96
CA LYS A 173 8.44 1.86 -0.55
C LYS A 173 8.04 0.55 0.11
N TYR A 174 6.83 0.50 0.65
CA TYR A 174 6.34 -0.62 1.43
C TYR A 174 4.92 -0.97 0.99
N LEU A 175 4.67 -2.27 0.86
CA LEU A 175 3.34 -2.83 0.69
C LEU A 175 2.72 -3.06 2.07
N ASN A 176 1.46 -2.63 2.23
CA ASN A 176 0.70 -2.84 3.45
C ASN A 176 -0.09 -4.16 3.38
N ASN A 177 0.39 -5.19 4.06
CA ASN A 177 -0.24 -6.50 4.08
C ASN A 177 -1.14 -6.62 5.31
N ALA A 178 -2.42 -6.97 5.09
CA ALA A 178 -3.30 -7.38 6.18
C ALA A 178 -2.90 -8.78 6.64
N MET A 179 -2.70 -8.94 7.95
CA MET A 179 -2.33 -10.19 8.60
C MET A 179 -3.26 -10.45 9.79
N LYS A 180 -3.35 -11.72 10.18
CA LYS A 180 -4.05 -12.16 11.40
C LYS A 180 -2.99 -12.45 12.46
N LEU A 181 -3.01 -11.71 13.56
CA LEU A 181 -2.07 -11.81 14.66
C LEU A 181 -2.72 -12.56 15.83
N TYR A 182 -2.06 -13.60 16.32
CA TYR A 182 -2.52 -14.36 17.46
C TYR A 182 -1.35 -14.98 18.21
N LYS A 183 -1.62 -15.45 19.43
CA LYS A 183 -0.69 -16.20 20.25
C LYS A 183 -1.05 -17.68 20.18
N ASP A 184 -0.05 -18.53 19.94
CA ASP A 184 -0.18 -19.98 20.04
C ASP A 184 0.95 -20.53 20.90
N GLY A 185 0.63 -21.00 22.11
CA GLY A 185 1.64 -21.36 23.12
C GLY A 185 2.63 -20.22 23.36
N ASP A 186 3.93 -20.49 23.15
CA ASP A 186 5.03 -19.52 23.29
C ASP A 186 5.41 -18.83 21.97
N MET A 187 4.53 -18.89 20.98
CA MET A 187 4.74 -18.31 19.65
C MET A 187 3.83 -17.10 19.41
N LEU A 188 4.40 -16.06 18.82
CA LEU A 188 3.67 -15.00 18.15
C LEU A 188 3.45 -15.41 16.70
N CYS A 189 2.20 -15.57 16.30
CA CYS A 189 1.82 -16.04 14.98
C CYS A 189 1.23 -14.92 14.13
N LEU A 190 1.69 -14.81 12.89
CA LEU A 190 1.18 -13.92 11.86
C LEU A 190 0.75 -14.77 10.67
N ALA A 191 -0.54 -14.71 10.32
CA ALA A 191 -1.06 -15.46 9.18
C ALA A 191 -1.56 -14.54 8.07
N ASP A 192 -1.23 -14.90 6.84
CA ASP A 192 -1.91 -14.40 5.64
C ASP A 192 -2.87 -15.48 5.10
N ILE A 193 -3.42 -15.27 3.90
CA ILE A 193 -4.33 -16.23 3.25
C ILE A 193 -3.64 -17.54 2.81
N GLU A 194 -2.31 -17.59 2.77
CA GLU A 194 -1.53 -18.73 2.26
C GLU A 194 -0.75 -19.47 3.34
N ARG A 195 -0.32 -18.77 4.40
CA ARG A 195 0.64 -19.33 5.35
C ARG A 195 0.61 -18.67 6.73
N VAL A 196 1.18 -19.39 7.70
CA VAL A 196 1.42 -18.91 9.07
C VAL A 196 2.91 -18.74 9.30
N TYR A 197 3.32 -17.58 9.80
CA TYR A 197 4.64 -17.31 10.33
C TYR A 197 4.60 -17.36 11.85
N SER A 198 5.42 -18.21 12.47
CA SER A 198 5.51 -18.33 13.93
C SER A 198 6.89 -17.88 14.41
N LEU A 199 6.90 -16.90 15.31
CA LEU A 199 8.10 -16.38 15.94
C LEU A 199 8.09 -16.68 17.43
N PRO A 200 9.13 -17.32 18.01
CA PRO A 200 9.20 -17.53 19.45
C PRO A 200 9.15 -16.20 20.20
N ILE A 201 8.27 -16.10 21.19
CA ILE A 201 8.13 -14.87 21.98
C ILE A 201 9.43 -14.56 22.74
N ALA A 202 10.13 -15.58 23.22
CA ALA A 202 11.42 -15.45 23.90
C ALA A 202 12.52 -14.83 23.01
N ASP A 203 12.38 -14.92 21.68
CA ASP A 203 13.34 -14.37 20.73
C ASP A 203 13.09 -12.89 20.43
N ILE A 204 11.91 -12.36 20.78
CA ILE A 204 11.56 -10.95 20.60
C ILE A 204 12.28 -10.11 21.66
N LYS A 205 13.22 -9.26 21.21
CA LYS A 205 14.10 -8.50 22.11
C LYS A 205 13.59 -7.10 22.40
N LYS A 206 13.04 -6.43 21.39
CA LYS A 206 12.56 -5.04 21.50
C LYS A 206 11.74 -4.59 20.31
N TYR A 207 11.06 -3.47 20.52
CA TYR A 207 10.39 -2.68 19.49
C TYR A 207 11.16 -1.39 19.24
N VAL A 208 11.48 -1.08 17.99
CA VAL A 208 12.20 0.15 17.61
C VAL A 208 11.27 1.05 16.82
N LEU A 209 10.86 2.17 17.42
CA LEU A 209 10.10 3.23 16.76
C LEU A 209 10.98 3.98 15.77
N LYS A 210 10.65 3.89 14.49
CA LYS A 210 11.43 4.54 13.43
C LYS A 210 11.16 6.04 13.40
N LYS A 211 12.22 6.83 13.25
CA LYS A 211 12.13 8.30 13.18
C LYS A 211 11.36 8.75 11.95
N ARG A 212 11.64 8.11 10.81
CA ARG A 212 11.08 8.45 9.50
C ARG A 212 9.65 7.93 9.35
N LYS A 213 8.79 8.73 8.72
CA LYS A 213 7.51 8.25 8.19
C LYS A 213 7.75 7.46 6.92
N THR A 214 6.82 6.58 6.60
CA THR A 214 6.78 5.86 5.33
C THR A 214 5.40 6.01 4.68
N ILE A 215 5.36 5.85 3.36
CA ILE A 215 4.14 5.78 2.57
C ILE A 215 3.75 4.30 2.49
N ILE A 216 2.59 3.97 3.05
CA ILE A 216 2.01 2.63 2.99
C ILE A 216 0.89 2.61 1.94
N SER A 217 0.83 1.53 1.17
CA SER A 217 -0.16 1.35 0.11
C SER A 217 -1.53 0.98 0.71
N GLY A 218 -2.57 1.77 0.43
CA GLY A 218 -3.94 1.44 0.81
C GLY A 218 -4.23 1.53 2.31
N TRP A 219 -5.41 1.01 2.69
CA TRP A 219 -5.93 1.01 4.05
C TRP A 219 -6.77 -0.25 4.26
N ASN A 220 -6.36 -1.11 5.19
CA ASN A 220 -6.97 -2.43 5.40
C ASN A 220 -7.96 -2.46 6.57
N LYS A 221 -8.26 -1.31 7.20
CA LYS A 221 -9.10 -1.23 8.39
C LYS A 221 -10.51 -0.76 8.03
N GLU A 222 -11.50 -1.27 8.77
CA GLU A 222 -12.90 -0.89 8.62
C GLU A 222 -13.12 0.57 9.05
N THR A 223 -12.56 0.96 10.20
CA THR A 223 -12.57 2.36 10.65
C THR A 223 -11.62 3.19 9.80
N ALA A 224 -12.03 4.40 9.41
CA ALA A 224 -11.19 5.30 8.65
C ALA A 224 -9.92 5.71 9.43
N TYR A 225 -8.85 6.00 8.70
CA TYR A 225 -7.52 6.32 9.26
C TYR A 225 -7.50 7.56 10.17
N ASN A 226 -8.48 8.44 10.04
CA ASN A 226 -8.65 9.69 10.78
C ASN A 226 -9.81 9.61 11.79
N GLU A 227 -10.26 8.41 12.15
CA GLU A 227 -11.37 8.18 13.07
C GLU A 227 -10.99 7.16 14.16
N GLY A 228 -11.80 7.12 15.23
CA GLY A 228 -11.68 6.14 16.30
C GLY A 228 -10.27 6.05 16.91
N ARG A 229 -9.77 4.81 17.06
CA ARG A 229 -8.45 4.54 17.67
C ARG A 229 -7.28 5.12 16.88
N TYR A 230 -7.48 5.50 15.61
CA TYR A 230 -6.41 5.91 14.71
C TYR A 230 -6.06 7.41 14.79
N ILE A 231 -6.96 8.26 15.31
CA ILE A 231 -6.78 9.72 15.42
C ILE A 231 -5.46 10.09 16.12
N LYS A 232 -5.11 9.37 17.19
CA LYS A 232 -3.90 9.64 17.99
C LYS A 232 -2.60 9.50 17.21
N TYR A 233 -2.59 8.76 16.10
CA TYR A 233 -1.38 8.52 15.29
C TYR A 233 -1.14 9.61 14.23
N LYS A 234 -2.07 10.56 14.06
CA LYS A 234 -1.93 11.71 13.13
C LYS A 234 -1.50 11.28 11.72
N LEU A 235 -2.18 10.26 11.21
CA LEU A 235 -2.00 9.73 9.87
C LEU A 235 -2.45 10.77 8.83
N SER A 236 -1.77 10.83 7.69
CA SER A 236 -2.20 11.67 6.56
C SER A 236 -2.32 10.87 5.28
N LYS A 237 -3.26 11.25 4.42
CA LYS A 237 -3.48 10.62 3.11
C LYS A 237 -2.88 11.51 2.03
N ASN A 238 -2.11 10.94 1.11
CA ASN A 238 -1.61 11.66 -0.06
C ASN A 238 -2.66 11.66 -1.20
N ASP A 239 -2.41 12.43 -2.26
CA ASP A 239 -3.33 12.58 -3.40
C ASP A 239 -3.60 11.26 -4.14
N ASN A 240 -2.65 10.31 -4.06
CA ASN A 240 -2.77 8.96 -4.62
C ASN A 240 -3.51 7.99 -3.69
N GLY A 241 -4.00 8.48 -2.55
CA GLY A 241 -4.77 7.74 -1.57
C GLY A 241 -3.95 6.82 -0.66
N SER A 242 -2.62 6.87 -0.73
CA SER A 242 -1.71 6.16 0.19
C SER A 242 -1.62 6.89 1.53
N ILE A 243 -1.31 6.16 2.59
CA ILE A 243 -1.25 6.71 3.95
C ILE A 243 0.20 6.94 4.36
N ASN A 244 0.48 8.11 4.94
CA ASN A 244 1.75 8.42 5.58
C ASN A 244 1.67 8.04 7.06
N SER A 245 2.49 7.08 7.46
CA SER A 245 2.52 6.57 8.83
C SER A 245 3.94 6.47 9.38
N LYS A 246 4.11 6.62 10.69
CA LYS A 246 5.31 6.11 11.36
C LYS A 246 5.19 4.59 11.47
N PHE A 247 6.32 3.91 11.56
CA PHE A 247 6.34 2.46 11.68
C PHE A 247 7.30 2.02 12.78
N CYS A 248 7.11 0.80 13.22
CA CYS A 248 7.92 0.15 14.23
C CYS A 248 8.62 -1.06 13.61
N ALA A 249 9.77 -1.41 14.16
CA ALA A 249 10.47 -2.65 13.89
C ALA A 249 10.48 -3.51 15.15
N MET A 250 9.75 -4.62 15.15
CA MET A 250 9.92 -5.66 16.18
C MET A 250 11.16 -6.47 15.82
N ARG A 251 12.16 -6.45 16.70
CA ARG A 251 13.42 -7.18 16.50
C ARG A 251 13.37 -8.50 17.24
N CYS A 252 13.67 -9.57 16.53
CA CYS A 252 13.89 -10.89 17.08
C CYS A 252 15.30 -11.39 16.72
N ALA A 253 15.86 -12.21 17.59
CA ALA A 253 17.13 -12.89 17.34
C ALA A 253 16.90 -14.38 17.54
N ASP A 254 17.12 -15.15 16.47
CA ASP A 254 17.07 -16.61 16.50
C ASP A 254 18.50 -17.19 16.43
N SER A 255 18.63 -18.51 16.43
CA SER A 255 19.92 -19.20 16.31
C SER A 255 20.64 -18.98 14.97
N PHE A 256 19.99 -18.35 13.99
CA PHE A 256 20.51 -18.13 12.65
C PHE A 256 20.71 -16.65 12.31
N GLY A 257 20.36 -15.73 13.21
CA GLY A 257 20.70 -14.32 13.10
C GLY A 257 19.63 -13.38 13.64
N GLU A 258 19.78 -12.11 13.26
CA GLU A 258 18.87 -11.05 13.66
C GLU A 258 17.85 -10.76 12.57
N TYR A 259 16.59 -10.74 12.99
CA TYR A 259 15.43 -10.48 12.15
C TYR A 259 14.61 -9.30 12.66
N GLU A 260 13.83 -8.71 11.77
CA GLU A 260 12.85 -7.70 12.13
C GLU A 260 11.55 -7.85 11.35
N VAL A 261 10.44 -7.52 12.01
CA VAL A 261 9.11 -7.36 11.39
C VAL A 261 8.76 -5.89 11.42
N PHE A 262 8.41 -5.33 10.25
CA PHE A 262 7.94 -3.94 10.17
C PHE A 262 6.43 -3.89 10.18
N PHE A 263 5.87 -2.99 10.98
CA PHE A 263 4.44 -2.71 10.98
C PHE A 263 4.17 -1.24 11.28
N PRO A 264 3.03 -0.68 10.83
CA PRO A 264 2.65 0.68 11.18
C PRO A 264 2.54 0.85 12.70
N VAL A 265 2.94 2.02 13.21
CA VAL A 265 2.98 2.27 14.67
C VAL A 265 1.63 2.08 15.36
N TYR A 266 0.53 2.15 14.61
CA TYR A 266 -0.81 1.92 15.14
C TYR A 266 -1.11 0.47 15.50
N GLU A 267 -0.22 -0.46 15.14
CA GLU A 267 -0.32 -1.88 15.50
C GLU A 267 0.53 -2.25 16.71
N LEU A 268 1.36 -1.33 17.23
CA LEU A 268 2.29 -1.63 18.32
C LEU A 268 1.61 -2.25 19.55
N GLU A 269 0.45 -1.72 19.95
CA GLU A 269 -0.27 -2.24 21.11
C GLU A 269 -0.72 -3.69 20.92
N ALA A 270 -1.11 -4.08 19.70
CA ALA A 270 -1.51 -5.46 19.39
C ALA A 270 -0.33 -6.43 19.49
N PHE A 271 0.84 -6.05 18.99
CA PHE A 271 2.05 -6.86 19.13
C PHE A 271 2.49 -6.96 20.60
N LYS A 272 2.47 -5.84 21.34
CA LYS A 272 2.83 -5.81 22.76
C LYS A 272 1.90 -6.63 23.65
N ALA A 273 0.64 -6.78 23.28
CA ALA A 273 -0.31 -7.63 24.01
C ALA A 273 0.09 -9.12 23.99
N ILE A 274 0.84 -9.57 22.97
CA ILE A 274 1.33 -10.95 22.86
C ILE A 274 2.77 -11.07 23.38
N ALA A 275 3.64 -10.15 22.97
CA ALA A 275 5.05 -10.14 23.33
C ALA A 275 5.42 -8.80 23.95
N ASP A 276 5.41 -8.73 25.28
CA ASP A 276 5.80 -7.52 26.00
C ASP A 276 7.32 -7.40 26.06
N ALA A 277 7.86 -6.52 25.21
CA ALA A 277 9.27 -6.21 25.10
C ALA A 277 9.48 -4.69 25.15
N PRO A 278 10.66 -4.21 25.55
CA PRO A 278 10.94 -2.79 25.66
C PRO A 278 10.78 -2.08 24.31
N THR A 279 10.32 -0.83 24.36
CA THR A 279 10.17 0.04 23.18
C THR A 279 11.21 1.15 23.22
N GLU A 280 12.01 1.25 22.15
CA GLU A 280 13.07 2.24 21.97
C GLU A 280 12.73 3.17 20.80
N LYS A 281 13.31 4.37 20.79
CA LYS A 281 13.30 5.27 19.63
C LYS A 281 14.61 5.11 18.87
N GLU A 282 14.53 5.02 17.55
CA GLU A 282 15.69 5.15 16.65
C GLU A 282 16.35 6.53 16.79
#